data_AF-A0A8H5LIP4-F1
#
_entry.id   AF-A0A8H5LIP4-F1
#
_cell.length_a   1.000
_cell.length_b   1.000
_cell.length_c   1.000
_cell.angle_alpha   90.00
_cell.angle_beta   90.00
_cell.angle_gamma   90.00
#
_symmetry.space_group_name_H-M   'P 1'
#
loop_
_entity.id
_entity.type
_entity.pdbx_description
1 polymer ?
#
loop_
_entity_poly.entity_id
_entity_poly.type
_entity_poly.pdbx_seq_one_letter_code
_entity_poly.pdbx_strand_id
1 'polypeptide(L)'
;MDKSAPWTVLQGTLSICNATTTGIWGILKGHEHYGFLAGAAALNSGMTAAAFFTMREYIISPILVHTLPLDQYERRRHELGISRASQETDNLLASTSGPQFSSMRSQKVLDSALSGMAAGGLLRGLRSGPKAAVSGAITVGAAATLLQLGFNEFTVQRLKLISRQRSPEGGIISTTPQSGLTLRSPLAIEQGPTPGGSPTPEQEPTSWKTKALSLLGIKKLSEDEYLQRLKLQRENHLLRIAELERKLEEEKAKDNASGV
;
A
#
# COMPACT_ATOMS: atom_id res chain seq x y z
N MET A 1 -17.32 13.62 9.50
CA MET A 1 -15.99 14.06 9.04
C MET A 1 -14.96 13.12 9.64
N ASP A 2 -14.03 12.60 8.84
CA ASP A 2 -13.03 11.64 9.31
C ASP A 2 -12.03 12.35 10.24
N LYS A 3 -11.83 11.82 11.45
CA LYS A 3 -10.90 12.42 12.43
C LYS A 3 -9.44 12.29 11.97
N SER A 4 -9.15 11.39 11.04
CA SER A 4 -7.81 11.15 10.49
C SER A 4 -7.45 12.07 9.31
N ALA A 5 -8.39 12.86 8.81
CA ALA A 5 -8.21 13.76 7.67
C ALA A 5 -7.03 14.74 7.82
N PRO A 6 -6.88 15.52 8.92
CA PRO A 6 -5.78 16.48 9.05
C PRO A 6 -4.41 15.78 9.06
N TRP A 7 -4.33 14.60 9.67
CA TRP A 7 -3.10 13.81 9.70
C TRP A 7 -2.73 13.28 8.32
N THR A 8 -3.72 12.78 7.57
CA THR A 8 -3.52 12.28 6.20
C THR A 8 -3.06 13.40 5.25
N VAL A 9 -3.64 14.59 5.37
CA VAL A 9 -3.22 15.78 4.60
C VAL A 9 -1.78 16.16 4.93
N LEU A 10 -1.42 16.18 6.21
CA LEU A 10 -0.06 16.51 6.66
C LEU A 10 0.96 15.48 6.15
N GLN A 11 0.68 14.19 6.35
CA GLN A 11 1.54 13.10 5.91
C GLN A 11 1.71 13.10 4.38
N GLY A 12 0.61 13.29 3.64
CA GLY A 12 0.65 13.38 2.19
C GLY A 12 1.47 14.57 1.71
N THR A 13 1.30 15.74 2.32
CA THR A 13 2.04 16.96 1.98
C THR A 13 3.54 16.77 2.23
N LEU A 14 3.91 16.23 3.40
CA LEU A 14 5.31 15.94 3.73
C LEU A 14 5.93 14.90 2.79
N SER A 15 5.18 13.88 2.38
CA SER A 15 5.67 12.83 1.49
C SER A 15 5.87 13.28 0.04
N ILE A 16 5.13 14.30 -0.43
CA ILE A 16 5.20 14.82 -1.81
C ILE A 16 6.17 16.01 -1.94
N CYS A 17 6.66 16.57 -0.83
CA CYS A 17 7.71 17.59 -0.85
C CYS A 17 9.02 17.06 -1.45
N ASN A 18 9.10 16.99 -2.79
CA ASN A 18 10.25 16.62 -3.62
C ASN A 18 11.35 17.70 -3.60
N ALA A 19 11.52 18.39 -2.48
CA ALA A 19 12.65 19.28 -2.23
C ALA A 19 13.97 18.54 -2.48
N THR A 20 13.99 17.23 -2.19
CA THR A 20 15.09 16.30 -2.49
C THR A 20 15.41 16.22 -3.98
N THR A 21 14.43 16.07 -4.88
CA THR A 21 14.72 15.94 -6.32
C THR A 21 15.31 17.23 -6.89
N THR A 22 14.76 18.38 -6.50
CA THR A 22 15.26 19.70 -6.94
C THR A 22 16.64 20.00 -6.34
N GLY A 23 16.85 19.64 -5.06
CA GLY A 23 18.14 19.75 -4.39
C GLY A 23 19.21 18.87 -5.04
N ILE A 24 18.91 17.59 -5.30
CA ILE A 24 19.82 16.65 -5.99
C ILE A 24 20.17 17.19 -7.38
N TRP A 25 19.19 17.65 -8.16
CA TRP A 25 19.44 18.22 -9.48
C TRP A 25 20.30 19.49 -9.42
N GLY A 26 20.06 20.38 -8.46
CA GLY A 26 20.84 21.59 -8.24
C GLY A 26 22.29 21.31 -7.85
N ILE A 27 22.52 20.28 -7.02
CA ILE A 27 23.87 19.80 -6.65
C ILE A 27 24.58 19.23 -7.87
N LEU A 28 23.91 18.38 -8.66
CA LEU A 28 24.50 17.77 -9.86
C LEU A 28 24.86 18.78 -10.95
N LYS A 29 24.14 19.92 -11.02
CA LYS A 29 24.39 21.00 -11.98
C LYS A 29 25.36 22.09 -11.49
N GLY A 30 25.80 22.03 -10.23
CA GLY A 30 26.77 22.99 -9.68
C GLY A 30 26.26 24.43 -9.58
N HIS A 31 24.96 24.65 -9.36
CA HIS A 31 24.42 26.00 -9.20
C HIS A 31 24.79 26.59 -7.84
N GLU A 32 25.41 27.78 -7.79
CA GLU A 32 25.87 28.42 -6.54
C GLU A 32 24.75 28.76 -5.52
N HIS A 33 23.49 28.82 -5.96
CA HIS A 33 22.33 29.17 -5.11
C HIS A 33 21.28 28.05 -4.99
N TYR A 34 21.71 26.78 -5.04
CA TYR A 34 20.80 25.63 -4.98
C TYR A 34 19.88 25.62 -3.74
N GLY A 35 20.33 26.15 -2.59
CA GLY A 35 19.55 26.20 -1.36
C GLY A 35 18.29 27.06 -1.47
N PHE A 36 18.38 28.25 -2.06
CA PHE A 36 17.23 29.13 -2.24
C PHE A 36 16.24 28.55 -3.27
N LEU A 37 16.75 28.01 -4.38
CA LEU A 37 15.90 27.35 -5.39
C LEU A 37 15.17 26.13 -4.80
N ALA A 38 15.87 25.29 -4.02
CA ALA A 38 15.27 24.15 -3.35
C ALA A 38 14.20 24.58 -2.33
N GLY A 39 14.45 25.65 -1.56
CA GLY A 39 13.49 26.21 -0.61
C GLY A 39 12.23 26.75 -1.30
N ALA A 40 12.38 27.54 -2.37
CA ALA A 40 11.25 28.04 -3.14
C ALA A 40 10.45 26.91 -3.82
N ALA A 41 11.14 25.90 -4.36
CA ALA A 41 10.50 24.72 -4.93
C ALA A 41 9.75 23.90 -3.87
N ALA A 42 10.33 23.73 -2.67
CA ALA A 42 9.71 23.05 -1.55
C ALA A 42 8.43 23.77 -1.11
N LEU A 43 8.47 25.10 -0.98
CA LEU A 43 7.31 25.90 -0.59
C LEU A 43 6.20 25.85 -1.64
N ASN A 44 6.54 26.02 -2.92
CA ASN A 44 5.58 25.92 -4.02
C ASN A 44 4.95 24.52 -4.12
N SER A 45 5.76 23.47 -3.93
CA SER A 45 5.29 22.09 -3.93
C SER A 45 4.42 21.79 -2.71
N GLY A 46 4.81 22.28 -1.53
CA GLY A 46 4.06 22.14 -0.28
C GLY A 46 2.70 22.80 -0.35
N MET A 47 2.61 24.03 -0.87
CA MET A 47 1.33 24.71 -1.10
C MET A 47 0.45 23.96 -2.10
N THR A 48 1.03 23.47 -3.19
CA THR A 48 0.30 22.71 -4.22
C THR A 48 -0.23 21.39 -3.65
N ALA A 49 0.59 20.67 -2.90
CA ALA A 49 0.21 19.42 -2.25
C ALA A 49 -0.86 19.67 -1.17
N ALA A 50 -0.71 20.71 -0.35
CA ALA A 50 -1.70 21.07 0.66
C ALA A 50 -3.07 21.38 0.03
N ALA A 51 -3.09 22.16 -1.05
CA ALA A 51 -4.32 22.43 -1.81
C ALA A 51 -4.94 21.14 -2.37
N PHE A 52 -4.12 20.28 -3.00
CA PHE A 52 -4.57 18.99 -3.53
C PHE A 52 -5.19 18.09 -2.47
N PHE A 53 -4.48 17.86 -1.36
CA PHE A 53 -4.95 16.96 -0.30
C PHE A 53 -6.14 17.54 0.45
N THR A 54 -6.20 18.86 0.66
CA THR A 54 -7.36 19.51 1.28
C THR A 54 -8.60 19.34 0.41
N MET A 55 -8.50 19.62 -0.90
CA MET A 55 -9.61 19.42 -1.83
C MET A 55 -10.04 17.94 -1.88
N ARG A 56 -9.07 17.01 -1.91
CA ARG A 56 -9.34 15.58 -1.93
C ARG A 56 -10.10 15.11 -0.70
N GLU A 57 -9.65 15.47 0.50
CA GLU A 57 -10.17 14.89 1.73
C GLU A 57 -11.45 15.59 2.24
N TYR A 58 -11.53 16.92 2.08
CA TYR A 58 -12.65 17.69 2.63
C TYR A 58 -13.78 17.97 1.67
N ILE A 59 -13.53 17.95 0.36
CA ILE A 59 -14.54 18.31 -0.65
C ILE A 59 -14.87 17.10 -1.52
N ILE A 60 -13.87 16.56 -2.21
CA ILE A 60 -14.10 15.53 -3.23
C ILE A 60 -14.48 14.18 -2.60
N SER A 61 -13.74 13.70 -1.60
CA SER A 61 -14.01 12.39 -0.98
C SER A 61 -15.41 12.31 -0.36
N PRO A 62 -15.89 13.28 0.43
CA PRO A 62 -17.25 13.23 0.98
C PRO A 62 -18.31 13.26 -0.13
N ILE A 63 -18.14 14.09 -1.16
CA ILE A 63 -19.09 14.18 -2.27
C ILE A 63 -19.17 12.83 -3.01
N LEU A 64 -18.04 12.21 -3.33
CA LEU A 64 -18.02 10.92 -4.02
C LEU A 64 -18.62 9.80 -3.17
N VAL A 65 -18.34 9.80 -1.86
CA VAL A 65 -18.92 8.85 -0.90
C VAL A 65 -20.44 8.97 -0.81
N HIS A 66 -21.02 10.15 -1.01
CA HIS A 66 -22.47 10.33 -0.99
C HIS A 66 -23.16 10.15 -2.34
N THR A 67 -22.45 10.34 -3.46
CA THR A 67 -23.07 10.40 -4.80
C THR A 67 -22.87 9.14 -5.64
N LEU A 68 -21.77 8.40 -5.47
CA LEU A 68 -21.44 7.26 -6.34
C LEU A 68 -21.74 5.90 -5.68
N PRO A 69 -22.43 4.99 -6.38
CA PRO A 69 -22.69 3.62 -5.94
C PRO A 69 -21.56 2.67 -6.38
N LEU A 70 -20.29 3.06 -6.17
CA LEU A 70 -19.16 2.17 -6.45
C LEU A 70 -18.76 1.41 -5.19
N ASP A 71 -18.38 0.13 -5.33
CA ASP A 71 -17.99 -0.77 -4.23
C ASP A 71 -16.95 -0.15 -3.27
N GLN A 72 -16.02 0.64 -3.81
CA GLN A 72 -14.99 1.32 -3.01
C GLN A 72 -15.59 2.37 -2.04
N TYR A 73 -16.63 3.08 -2.47
CA TYR A 73 -17.30 4.09 -1.65
C TYR A 73 -18.32 3.45 -0.73
N GLU A 74 -18.91 2.32 -1.12
CA GLU A 74 -19.74 1.50 -0.23
C GLU A 74 -18.95 1.04 0.98
N ARG A 75 -17.76 0.45 0.78
CA ARG A 75 -16.86 0.08 1.88
C ARG A 75 -16.58 1.27 2.81
N ARG A 76 -16.29 2.45 2.25
CA ARG A 76 -16.05 3.67 3.04
C ARG A 76 -17.31 4.17 3.77
N ARG A 77 -18.50 4.01 3.19
CA ARG A 77 -19.79 4.29 3.87
C ARG A 77 -20.02 3.35 5.05
N HIS A 78 -19.65 2.07 4.92
CA HIS A 78 -19.71 1.10 6.01
C HIS A 78 -18.72 1.43 7.13
N GLU A 79 -17.47 1.79 6.79
CA GLU A 79 -16.47 2.24 7.77
C GLU A 79 -16.92 3.48 8.55
N LEU A 80 -17.68 4.37 7.91
CA LEU A 80 -18.23 5.57 8.53
C LEU A 80 -19.54 5.33 9.29
N GLY A 81 -20.09 4.10 9.27
CA GLY A 81 -21.34 3.75 9.95
C GLY A 81 -22.60 4.40 9.35
N ILE A 82 -22.53 4.87 8.10
CA ILE A 82 -23.65 5.58 7.45
C ILE A 82 -24.72 4.60 6.95
N SER A 83 -24.34 3.38 6.58
CA SER A 83 -25.26 2.36 6.05
C SER A 83 -25.48 1.25 7.07
N ARG A 84 -26.54 1.41 7.90
CA ARG A 84 -26.92 0.45 8.96
C ARG A 84 -27.87 -0.65 8.48
N ALA A 85 -28.50 -0.49 7.31
CA ALA A 85 -29.61 -1.34 6.86
C ALA A 85 -29.21 -2.61 6.09
N SER A 86 -27.97 -2.72 5.60
CA SER A 86 -27.56 -3.80 4.66
C SER A 86 -26.54 -4.80 5.24
N GLN A 87 -26.17 -4.63 6.52
CA GLN A 87 -24.94 -5.22 7.09
C GLN A 87 -25.00 -6.75 7.30
N GLU A 88 -26.19 -7.34 7.32
CA GLU A 88 -26.37 -8.76 7.67
C GLU A 88 -26.23 -9.70 6.45
N THR A 89 -26.71 -9.29 5.27
CA THR A 89 -26.61 -10.06 4.03
C THR A 89 -25.22 -10.03 3.40
N ASP A 90 -24.48 -8.92 3.54
CA ASP A 90 -23.18 -8.76 2.88
C ASP A 90 -22.04 -9.50 3.57
N ASN A 91 -22.13 -9.76 4.89
CA ASN A 91 -21.07 -10.48 5.62
C ASN A 91 -20.92 -11.95 5.16
N LEU A 92 -22.00 -12.59 4.70
CA LEU A 92 -21.98 -13.95 4.15
C LEU A 92 -21.33 -13.99 2.75
N LEU A 93 -21.55 -12.98 1.92
CA LEU A 93 -20.98 -12.88 0.56
C LEU A 93 -19.54 -12.35 0.57
N ALA A 94 -19.21 -11.41 1.46
CA ALA A 94 -17.88 -10.81 1.58
C ALA A 94 -16.82 -11.83 2.03
N SER A 95 -17.21 -12.85 2.80
CA SER A 95 -16.31 -13.92 3.25
C SER A 95 -15.82 -14.82 2.10
N THR A 96 -16.52 -14.85 0.97
CA THR A 96 -16.19 -15.71 -0.18
C THR A 96 -15.34 -15.00 -1.24
N SER A 97 -15.35 -13.67 -1.23
CA SER A 97 -14.62 -12.85 -2.21
C SER A 97 -13.23 -12.51 -1.66
N GLY A 98 -12.24 -13.35 -1.98
CA GLY A 98 -10.85 -13.08 -1.65
C GLY A 98 -10.37 -11.69 -2.09
N PRO A 99 -9.23 -11.19 -1.55
CA PRO A 99 -8.75 -9.83 -1.82
C PRO A 99 -8.66 -9.57 -3.32
N GLN A 100 -9.65 -8.85 -3.85
CA GLN A 100 -9.80 -8.64 -5.27
C GLN A 100 -8.77 -7.59 -5.69
N PHE A 101 -7.61 -8.04 -6.17
CA PHE A 101 -6.53 -7.15 -6.64
C PHE A 101 -7.01 -6.10 -7.66
N SER A 102 -8.10 -6.38 -8.37
CA SER A 102 -8.73 -5.42 -9.28
C SER A 102 -9.19 -4.15 -8.56
N SER A 103 -9.85 -4.27 -7.40
CA SER A 103 -10.35 -3.11 -6.66
C SER A 103 -9.22 -2.27 -6.06
N MET A 104 -8.10 -2.91 -5.70
CA MET A 104 -6.90 -2.20 -5.24
C MET A 104 -6.27 -1.32 -6.33
N ARG A 105 -6.37 -1.70 -7.62
CA ARG A 105 -5.78 -0.94 -8.73
C ARG A 105 -6.49 0.38 -8.98
N SER A 106 -7.81 0.40 -8.85
CA SER A 106 -8.64 1.59 -9.06
C SER A 106 -8.82 2.44 -7.81
N GLN A 107 -8.29 2.01 -6.67
CA GLN A 107 -8.54 2.64 -5.37
C GLN A 107 -8.11 4.11 -5.38
N LYS A 108 -9.07 5.00 -5.09
CA LYS A 108 -8.91 6.46 -5.00
C LYS A 108 -8.38 7.17 -6.26
N VAL A 109 -8.39 6.50 -7.42
CA VAL A 109 -7.94 7.11 -8.69
C VAL A 109 -8.84 8.28 -9.07
N LEU A 110 -10.16 8.10 -8.96
CA LEU A 110 -11.14 9.15 -9.25
C LEU A 110 -11.02 10.34 -8.29
N ASP A 111 -10.86 10.08 -6.99
CA ASP A 111 -10.67 11.13 -5.97
C ASP A 111 -9.45 11.99 -6.31
N SER A 112 -8.33 11.34 -6.65
CA SER A 112 -7.07 12.00 -7.02
C SER A 112 -7.20 12.78 -8.34
N ALA A 113 -7.91 12.23 -9.33
CA ALA A 113 -8.14 12.91 -10.60
C ALA A 113 -8.93 14.21 -10.40
N LEU A 114 -10.07 14.12 -9.71
CA LEU A 114 -10.95 15.27 -9.47
C LEU A 114 -10.31 16.31 -8.55
N SER A 115 -9.61 15.89 -7.50
CA SER A 115 -8.88 16.82 -6.64
C SER A 115 -7.72 17.48 -7.39
N GLY A 116 -7.04 16.74 -8.27
CA GLY A 116 -6.00 17.26 -9.16
C GLY A 116 -6.55 18.30 -10.14
N MET A 117 -7.69 18.02 -10.76
CA MET A 117 -8.38 18.96 -11.63
C MET A 117 -8.77 20.24 -10.89
N ALA A 118 -9.37 20.10 -9.72
CA ALA A 118 -9.81 21.24 -8.92
C ALA A 118 -8.62 22.09 -8.44
N ALA A 119 -7.59 21.46 -7.87
CA ALA A 119 -6.40 22.16 -7.38
C ALA A 119 -5.59 22.80 -8.53
N GLY A 120 -5.37 22.08 -9.63
CA GLY A 120 -4.65 22.59 -10.79
C GLY A 120 -5.41 23.73 -11.48
N GLY A 121 -6.73 23.61 -11.60
CA GLY A 121 -7.58 24.66 -12.14
C GLY A 121 -7.58 25.91 -11.27
N LEU A 122 -7.68 25.76 -9.95
CA LEU A 122 -7.64 26.86 -9.01
C LEU A 122 -6.28 27.59 -9.04
N LEU A 123 -5.17 26.86 -8.87
CA LEU A 123 -3.84 27.45 -8.82
C LEU A 123 -3.44 28.12 -10.14
N ARG A 124 -3.71 27.47 -11.27
CA ARG A 124 -3.42 28.04 -12.60
C ARG A 124 -4.37 29.19 -12.93
N GLY A 125 -5.64 29.09 -12.52
CA GLY A 125 -6.65 30.13 -12.72
C GLY A 125 -6.32 31.42 -11.96
N LEU A 126 -5.89 31.30 -10.70
CA LEU A 126 -5.48 32.45 -9.88
C LEU A 126 -4.25 33.16 -10.45
N ARG A 127 -3.29 32.42 -11.01
CA ARG A 127 -2.05 32.99 -11.55
C ARG A 127 -2.19 33.54 -12.98
N SER A 128 -2.96 32.89 -13.84
CA SER A 128 -2.95 33.13 -15.30
C SER A 128 -4.33 33.40 -15.90
N GLY A 129 -5.36 33.54 -15.05
CA GLY A 129 -6.72 33.85 -15.46
C GLY A 129 -7.58 32.63 -15.79
N PRO A 130 -8.90 32.84 -15.98
CA PRO A 130 -9.88 31.76 -16.06
C PRO A 130 -9.68 30.83 -17.27
N LYS A 131 -9.18 31.35 -18.40
CA LYS A 131 -8.88 30.53 -19.58
C LYS A 131 -7.75 29.52 -19.31
N ALA A 132 -6.79 29.87 -18.46
CA ALA A 132 -5.71 28.97 -18.07
C ALA A 132 -6.16 27.91 -17.05
N ALA A 133 -7.25 28.15 -16.30
CA ALA A 133 -7.76 27.21 -15.30
C ALA A 133 -8.09 25.84 -15.94
N VAL A 134 -8.68 25.83 -17.13
CA VAL A 134 -9.07 24.57 -17.79
C VAL A 134 -7.86 23.71 -18.13
N SER A 135 -6.80 24.31 -18.70
CA SER A 135 -5.58 23.57 -19.02
C SER A 135 -4.83 23.13 -17.76
N GLY A 136 -4.83 23.95 -16.71
CA GLY A 136 -4.32 23.58 -15.39
C GLY A 136 -5.06 22.39 -14.77
N ALA A 137 -6.39 22.38 -14.87
CA ALA A 137 -7.21 21.28 -14.38
C ALA A 137 -6.91 19.96 -15.11
N ILE A 138 -6.91 19.97 -16.43
CA ILE A 138 -6.66 18.76 -17.23
C ILE A 138 -5.26 18.21 -16.97
N THR A 139 -4.24 19.07 -17.00
CA THR A 139 -2.84 18.64 -16.82
C THR A 139 -2.59 18.03 -15.44
N VAL A 140 -3.02 18.71 -14.37
CA VAL A 140 -2.81 18.23 -13.00
C VAL A 140 -3.71 17.02 -12.70
N GLY A 141 -4.93 16.98 -13.22
CA GLY A 141 -5.82 15.83 -13.11
C GLY A 141 -5.25 14.57 -13.76
N ALA A 142 -4.72 14.69 -14.98
CA ALA A 142 -4.06 13.59 -15.68
C ALA A 142 -2.80 13.12 -14.94
N ALA A 143 -1.95 14.05 -14.49
CA ALA A 143 -0.76 13.73 -13.71
C ALA A 143 -1.11 13.01 -12.39
N ALA A 144 -2.11 13.49 -11.65
CA ALA A 144 -2.58 12.86 -10.42
C ALA A 144 -3.14 11.44 -10.66
N THR A 145 -3.86 11.24 -11.77
CA THR A 145 -4.39 9.94 -12.18
C THR A 145 -3.25 8.95 -12.45
N LEU A 146 -2.26 9.35 -13.26
CA LEU A 146 -1.11 8.50 -13.59
C LEU A 146 -0.29 8.15 -12.35
N LEU A 147 -0.05 9.13 -11.48
CA LEU A 147 0.69 8.92 -10.24
C LEU A 147 -0.04 7.94 -9.30
N GLN A 148 -1.37 8.08 -9.16
CA GLN A 148 -2.17 7.19 -8.33
C GLN A 148 -2.19 5.77 -8.90
N LEU A 149 -2.31 5.61 -10.23
CA LEU A 149 -2.23 4.29 -10.89
C LEU A 149 -0.87 3.63 -10.67
N GLY A 150 0.22 4.39 -10.82
CA GLY A 150 1.58 3.90 -10.57
C GLY A 150 1.77 3.44 -9.12
N PHE A 151 1.29 4.23 -8.14
CA PHE A 151 1.35 3.86 -6.73
C PHE A 151 0.52 2.61 -6.41
N ASN A 152 -0.68 2.50 -7.00
CA ASN A 152 -1.55 1.35 -6.80
C ASN A 152 -0.93 0.07 -7.39
N GLU A 153 -0.35 0.12 -8.59
CA GLU A 153 0.31 -1.05 -9.20
C GLU A 153 1.57 -1.45 -8.41
N PHE A 154 2.35 -0.48 -7.93
CA PHE A 154 3.49 -0.76 -7.05
C PHE A 154 3.05 -1.46 -5.75
N THR A 155 1.94 -1.02 -5.16
CA THR A 155 1.37 -1.63 -3.96
C THR A 155 0.90 -3.06 -4.22
N VAL A 156 0.22 -3.30 -5.34
CA VAL A 156 -0.20 -4.65 -5.76
C VAL A 156 1.00 -5.55 -6.00
N GLN A 157 2.06 -5.07 -6.66
CA GLN A 157 3.28 -5.84 -6.88
C GLN A 157 3.98 -6.20 -5.56
N ARG A 158 4.08 -5.24 -4.63
CA ARG A 158 4.62 -5.47 -3.30
C ARG A 158 3.79 -6.52 -2.54
N LEU A 159 2.46 -6.43 -2.60
CA LEU A 159 1.59 -7.39 -1.93
C LEU A 159 1.72 -8.80 -2.53
N LYS A 160 1.83 -8.91 -3.86
CA LYS A 160 2.11 -10.17 -4.55
C LYS A 160 3.46 -10.77 -4.17
N LEU A 161 4.48 -9.93 -3.97
CA LEU A 161 5.80 -10.38 -3.53
C LEU A 161 5.72 -10.94 -2.10
N ILE A 162 5.05 -10.24 -1.19
CA ILE A 162 4.85 -10.68 0.19
C ILE A 162 4.00 -11.95 0.26
N SER A 163 2.93 -12.05 -0.54
CA SER A 163 2.08 -13.25 -0.54
C SER A 163 2.83 -14.48 -1.02
N ARG A 164 3.71 -14.31 -2.03
CA ARG A 164 4.60 -15.39 -2.50
C ARG A 164 5.59 -15.83 -1.43
N GLN A 165 6.13 -14.89 -0.65
CA GLN A 165 7.03 -15.19 0.47
C GLN A 165 6.35 -15.87 1.66
N ARG A 166 5.02 -15.72 1.81
CA ARG A 166 4.24 -16.41 2.86
C ARG A 166 3.73 -17.78 2.44
N SER A 167 3.80 -18.12 1.17
CA SER A 167 3.37 -19.42 0.64
C SER A 167 4.38 -20.59 0.64
N PRO A 168 5.67 -20.48 1.05
CA PRO A 168 6.62 -21.57 0.89
C PRO A 168 6.59 -22.66 1.99
N GLU A 169 5.83 -22.51 3.08
CA GLU A 169 5.80 -23.52 4.16
C GLU A 169 4.45 -24.26 4.33
N GLY A 170 3.43 -23.93 3.52
CA GLY A 170 2.10 -24.58 3.57
C GLY A 170 1.93 -25.76 2.60
N GLY A 171 3.03 -26.38 2.20
CA GLY A 171 3.06 -27.49 1.25
C GLY A 171 2.70 -28.84 1.85
N ILE A 172 1.74 -28.95 2.77
CA ILE A 172 0.97 -30.17 3.03
C ILE A 172 -0.44 -29.71 3.47
N ILE A 173 -1.49 -30.26 2.89
CA ILE A 173 -2.92 -29.97 3.16
C ILE A 173 -3.49 -28.69 2.48
N SER A 174 -3.33 -28.55 1.17
CA SER A 174 -4.48 -28.07 0.36
C SER A 174 -5.38 -29.27 0.09
N THR A 175 -6.23 -29.59 1.07
CA THR A 175 -7.48 -30.31 0.84
C THR A 175 -8.33 -29.45 -0.09
N THR A 176 -8.17 -29.70 -1.38
CA THR A 176 -9.14 -29.29 -2.39
C THR A 176 -10.49 -29.85 -1.94
N PRO A 177 -11.55 -29.05 -1.76
CA PRO A 177 -12.89 -29.61 -1.66
C PRO A 177 -13.22 -30.22 -3.02
N GLN A 178 -13.01 -31.53 -3.14
CA GLN A 178 -13.54 -32.36 -4.20
C GLN A 178 -15.07 -32.22 -4.19
N SER A 179 -15.59 -31.30 -4.99
CA SER A 179 -16.91 -31.45 -5.59
C SER A 179 -16.69 -31.99 -7.00
N GLY A 180 -16.53 -33.31 -7.10
CA GLY A 180 -16.29 -33.99 -8.37
C GLY A 180 -15.94 -35.47 -8.17
N LEU A 181 -16.97 -36.30 -8.08
CA LEU A 181 -16.88 -37.75 -8.18
C LEU A 181 -16.27 -38.15 -9.53
N THR A 182 -14.98 -38.44 -9.58
CA THR A 182 -14.39 -39.26 -10.65
C THR A 182 -13.59 -40.38 -10.02
N LEU A 183 -14.26 -41.54 -9.94
CA LEU A 183 -13.69 -42.86 -9.74
C LEU A 183 -12.67 -43.12 -10.86
N ARG A 184 -11.36 -43.14 -10.57
CA ARG A 184 -10.43 -44.00 -11.33
C ARG A 184 -9.18 -44.33 -10.50
N SER A 185 -9.08 -45.62 -10.23
CA SER A 185 -8.00 -46.38 -9.58
C SER A 185 -6.97 -46.84 -10.66
N PRO A 186 -5.96 -47.70 -10.39
CA PRO A 186 -4.70 -47.46 -9.65
C PRO A 186 -3.42 -47.99 -10.38
N LEU A 187 -2.25 -47.89 -9.70
CA LEU A 187 -1.02 -48.72 -9.79
C LEU A 187 -0.07 -48.69 -11.02
N ALA A 188 1.21 -48.36 -10.77
CA ALA A 188 2.46 -49.02 -11.24
C ALA A 188 3.68 -48.16 -10.78
N ILE A 189 4.42 -48.52 -9.72
CA ILE A 189 5.69 -49.30 -9.70
C ILE A 189 6.75 -48.81 -10.71
N GLU A 190 7.82 -48.15 -10.24
CA GLU A 190 9.19 -48.66 -10.38
C GLU A 190 10.18 -47.92 -9.47
N GLN A 191 10.90 -48.69 -8.67
CA GLN A 191 12.04 -48.28 -7.85
C GLN A 191 13.33 -48.52 -8.67
N GLY A 192 14.23 -47.53 -8.70
CA GLY A 192 15.59 -47.70 -9.19
C GLY A 192 16.58 -46.90 -8.33
N PRO A 193 17.64 -47.51 -7.76
CA PRO A 193 18.69 -46.80 -7.03
C PRO A 193 19.85 -46.44 -7.97
N THR A 194 20.19 -45.15 -8.07
CA THR A 194 21.44 -44.69 -8.69
C THR A 194 22.36 -44.07 -7.64
N PRO A 195 23.64 -44.50 -7.56
CA PRO A 195 24.59 -44.03 -6.56
C PRO A 195 25.41 -42.82 -7.04
N GLY A 196 25.72 -41.93 -6.09
CA GLY A 196 27.03 -41.27 -5.98
C GLY A 196 27.46 -40.33 -7.11
N GLY A 197 26.97 -39.09 -7.09
CA GLY A 197 27.56 -37.97 -7.82
C GLY A 197 27.65 -36.74 -6.93
N SER A 198 28.85 -36.36 -6.52
CA SER A 198 29.16 -35.17 -5.72
C SER A 198 28.68 -33.90 -6.45
N PRO A 199 27.86 -33.03 -5.82
CA PRO A 199 27.39 -31.82 -6.50
C PRO A 199 28.54 -30.82 -6.63
N THR A 200 28.96 -30.60 -7.88
CA THR A 200 29.84 -29.49 -8.27
C THR A 200 29.01 -28.21 -8.18
N PRO A 201 29.48 -27.12 -7.53
CA PRO A 201 28.69 -25.90 -7.39
C PRO A 201 28.52 -25.23 -8.76
N GLU A 202 27.36 -25.47 -9.37
CA GLU A 202 26.91 -24.85 -10.60
C GLU A 202 26.72 -23.35 -10.35
N GLN A 203 27.64 -22.54 -10.88
CA GLN A 203 27.59 -21.09 -10.79
C GLN A 203 26.41 -20.58 -11.63
N GLU A 204 25.26 -20.33 -10.98
CA GLU A 204 24.14 -19.67 -11.64
C GLU A 204 24.58 -18.30 -12.20
N PRO A 205 24.35 -18.03 -13.50
CA PRO A 205 24.72 -16.77 -14.10
C PRO A 205 23.97 -15.64 -13.39
N THR A 206 24.75 -14.69 -12.85
CA THR A 206 24.23 -13.52 -12.13
C THR A 206 23.29 -12.70 -13.02
N SER A 207 21.99 -12.98 -12.87
CA SER A 207 20.92 -12.27 -13.57
C SER A 207 21.07 -10.77 -13.32
N TRP A 208 21.20 -9.98 -14.39
CA TRP A 208 21.31 -8.50 -14.38
C TRP A 208 20.43 -7.76 -13.35
N LYS A 209 19.30 -8.35 -12.96
CA LYS A 209 18.43 -7.91 -11.88
C LYS A 209 19.15 -7.78 -10.53
N THR A 210 20.08 -8.68 -10.19
CA THR A 210 20.85 -8.60 -8.93
C THR A 210 21.80 -7.42 -8.92
N LYS A 211 22.39 -7.07 -10.07
CA LYS A 211 23.25 -5.88 -10.22
C LYS A 211 22.44 -4.57 -10.08
N ALA A 212 21.24 -4.52 -10.66
CA ALA A 212 20.34 -3.38 -10.52
C ALA A 212 19.85 -3.20 -9.07
N LEU A 213 19.51 -4.31 -8.38
CA LEU A 213 19.10 -4.30 -6.98
C LEU A 213 20.25 -3.90 -6.03
N SER A 214 21.49 -4.31 -6.32
CA SER A 214 22.65 -3.89 -5.53
C SER A 214 22.96 -2.41 -5.68
N LEU A 215 22.71 -1.82 -6.85
CA LEU A 215 22.85 -0.37 -7.09
C LEU A 215 21.83 0.46 -6.31
N LEU A 216 20.65 -0.13 -6.04
CA LEU A 216 19.61 0.46 -5.18
C LEU A 216 19.87 0.21 -3.67
N GLY A 217 21.03 -0.35 -3.30
CA GLY A 217 21.37 -0.67 -1.92
C GLY A 217 20.58 -1.83 -1.31
N ILE A 218 19.81 -2.57 -2.13
CA ILE A 218 19.04 -3.73 -1.67
C ILE A 218 19.97 -4.93 -1.64
N LYS A 219 20.63 -5.12 -0.50
CA LYS A 219 21.48 -6.29 -0.24
C LYS A 219 20.58 -7.52 -0.03
N LYS A 220 20.82 -8.62 -0.76
CA LYS A 220 20.21 -9.91 -0.41
C LYS A 220 20.66 -10.28 1.00
N LEU A 221 19.71 -10.45 1.92
CA LEU A 221 20.02 -11.03 3.23
C LEU A 221 20.50 -12.46 3.02
N SER A 222 21.56 -12.85 3.72
CA SER A 222 21.91 -14.27 3.81
C SER A 222 20.78 -15.02 4.53
N GLU A 223 20.66 -16.31 4.25
CA GLU A 223 19.63 -17.16 4.87
C GLU A 223 19.76 -17.16 6.40
N ASP A 224 20.99 -17.16 6.91
CA ASP A 224 21.27 -17.05 8.35
C ASP A 224 20.80 -15.72 8.95
N GLU A 225 21.08 -14.58 8.28
CA GLU A 225 20.62 -13.27 8.74
C GLU A 225 19.07 -13.19 8.69
N TYR A 226 18.45 -13.83 7.69
CA TYR A 226 17.00 -13.90 7.59
C TYR A 226 16.40 -14.70 8.75
N LEU A 227 16.96 -15.87 9.06
CA LEU A 227 16.54 -16.69 10.20
C LEU A 227 16.74 -15.97 11.53
N GLN A 228 17.84 -15.23 11.70
CA GLN A 228 18.05 -14.40 12.89
C GLN A 228 16.99 -13.31 13.01
N ARG A 229 16.63 -12.62 11.92
CA ARG A 229 15.55 -11.62 11.94
C ARG A 229 14.19 -12.22 12.28
N LEU A 230 13.88 -13.41 11.77
CA LEU A 230 12.63 -14.09 12.10
C LEU A 230 12.57 -14.50 13.58
N LYS A 231 13.67 -15.01 14.15
CA LYS A 231 13.76 -15.32 15.58
C LYS A 231 13.54 -14.06 16.43
N LEU A 232 14.20 -12.96 16.07
CA LEU A 232 14.04 -11.68 16.77
C LEU A 232 12.60 -11.14 16.67
N GLN A 233 11.96 -11.26 15.50
CA GLN A 233 10.55 -10.88 15.34
C GLN A 233 9.63 -11.73 16.20
N ARG A 234 9.86 -13.05 16.24
CA ARG A 234 9.11 -13.97 17.11
C ARG A 234 9.25 -13.59 18.58
N GLU A 235 10.47 -13.33 19.05
CA GLU A 235 10.73 -12.91 20.43
C GLU A 235 10.04 -11.58 20.77
N ASN A 236 10.10 -10.60 19.88
CA ASN A 236 9.43 -9.31 20.07
C ASN A 236 7.90 -9.47 20.15
N HIS A 237 7.31 -10.32 19.32
CA HIS A 237 5.88 -10.62 19.39
C HIS A 237 5.49 -11.34 20.69
N LEU A 238 6.30 -12.30 21.16
CA LEU A 238 6.06 -12.97 22.44
C LEU A 238 6.14 -12.00 23.61
N LEU A 239 7.11 -11.09 23.61
CA LEU A 239 7.21 -10.02 24.62
C LEU A 239 5.97 -9.12 24.60
N ARG A 240 5.47 -8.77 23.41
CA ARG A 240 4.27 -7.93 23.28
C ARG A 240 3.01 -8.64 23.75
N ILE A 241 2.89 -9.95 23.50
CA ILE A 241 1.78 -10.77 23.99
C ILE A 241 1.81 -10.80 25.52
N ALA A 242 2.96 -11.09 26.12
CA ALA A 242 3.11 -11.12 27.58
C ALA A 242 2.78 -9.76 28.23
N GLU A 243 3.18 -8.64 27.62
CA GLU A 243 2.82 -7.29 28.10
C GLU A 243 1.30 -7.05 28.06
N LEU A 244 0.63 -7.51 26.99
CA LEU A 244 -0.82 -7.36 26.84
C LEU A 244 -1.59 -8.27 27.80
N GLU A 245 -1.13 -9.50 28.02
CA GLU A 245 -1.69 -10.42 29.01
C GLU A 245 -1.61 -9.83 30.43
N ARG A 246 -0.46 -9.23 30.79
CA ARG A 246 -0.30 -8.55 32.08
C ARG A 246 -1.28 -7.37 32.25
N LYS A 247 -1.47 -6.56 31.20
CA LYS A 247 -2.43 -5.45 31.24
C LYS A 247 -3.86 -5.94 31.41
N LEU A 248 -4.22 -7.02 30.73
CA LEU A 248 -5.55 -7.64 30.87
C LEU A 248 -5.79 -8.15 32.30
N GLU A 249 -4.78 -8.73 32.95
CA GLU A 249 -4.88 -9.14 34.35
C GLU A 249 -5.04 -7.96 35.32
N GLU A 250 -4.26 -6.89 35.12
CA GLU A 250 -4.37 -5.65 35.90
C GLU A 250 -5.76 -5.00 35.74
N GLU A 251 -6.31 -5.00 34.53
CA GLU A 251 -7.64 -4.43 34.22
C GLU A 251 -8.76 -5.28 34.83
N LYS A 252 -8.69 -6.62 34.69
CA LYS A 252 -9.61 -7.55 35.38
C LYS A 252 -9.57 -7.41 36.90
N ALA A 253 -8.40 -7.20 37.48
CA ALA A 253 -8.26 -7.00 38.92
C ALA A 253 -8.92 -5.68 39.39
N LYS A 254 -8.80 -4.60 38.60
CA LYS A 254 -9.47 -3.32 38.88
C LYS A 254 -10.99 -3.41 38.72
N ASP A 255 -11.48 -4.10 37.70
CA ASP A 255 -12.91 -4.32 37.50
C ASP A 255 -13.51 -5.14 38.66
N ASN A 256 -12.82 -6.19 39.11
CA ASN A 256 -13.23 -6.96 40.28
C ASN A 256 -13.21 -6.14 41.58
N ALA A 257 -12.29 -5.18 41.72
CA ALA A 257 -12.20 -4.32 42.90
C ALA A 257 -13.21 -3.16 42.92
N SER A 258 -13.70 -2.73 41.75
CA SER A 258 -14.65 -1.62 41.61
C SER A 258 -16.11 -2.07 41.50
N GLY A 259 -16.38 -3.37 41.38
CA GLY A 259 -17.71 -3.98 41.36
C GLY A 259 -18.37 -4.18 42.73
N VAL A 260 -17.98 -3.42 43.75
CA VAL A 260 -18.65 -3.34 45.08
C VAL A 260 -19.27 -1.96 45.23
#